data_AF-A0A1S3BQI9-F1
#
_entry.id   AF-A0A1S3BQI9-F1
#
_cell.length_a   1.000
_cell.length_b   1.000
_cell.length_c   1.000
_cell.angle_alpha   90.00
_cell.angle_beta   90.00
_cell.angle_gamma   90.00
#
_symmetry.space_group_name_H-M   'P 1'
#
loop_
_entity.id
_entity.type
_entity.pdbx_description
1 polymer ?
#
loop_
_entity_poly.entity_id
_entity_poly.type
_entity_poly.pdbx_seq_one_letter_code
_entity_poly.pdbx_strand_id
1 'polypeptide(L)'
;MTKARRLGVATPVLYAVDPILYTLTFEYVEGSSVKDILLEIGSNGGDSKRLSDIAMQIGVAIGKLHDGGLIHGDLTTSNMLIRSGTNELVLIDFGLSFTSTIPEDKAVDLYVLERALLSLHSSCGNLMELILASYRKTSKQWSSTSNKLAQVRQRGRKRTMVG
;
A
#
# COMPACT_ATOMS: atom_id res chain seq x y z
N MET A 1 -9.87 1.78 9.13
CA MET A 1 -10.19 2.99 8.33
C MET A 1 -10.20 4.30 9.13
N THR A 2 -11.03 4.49 10.17
CA THR A 2 -11.11 5.79 10.89
C THR A 2 -9.76 6.28 11.44
N LYS A 3 -8.94 5.37 11.97
CA LYS A 3 -7.57 5.68 12.40
C LYS A 3 -6.69 6.13 11.24
N ALA A 4 -6.71 5.43 10.10
CA ALA A 4 -5.97 5.82 8.90
C ALA A 4 -6.36 7.23 8.42
N ARG A 5 -7.66 7.54 8.38
CA ARG A 5 -8.16 8.88 8.03
C ARG A 5 -7.62 9.96 8.97
N ARG A 6 -7.61 9.71 10.29
CA ARG A 6 -7.01 10.63 11.28
C ARG A 6 -5.50 10.83 11.11
N LEU A 7 -4.81 9.88 10.48
CA LEU A 7 -3.38 9.98 10.13
C LEU A 7 -3.15 10.72 8.80
N GLY A 8 -4.20 11.26 8.18
CA GLY A 8 -4.11 11.96 6.90
C GLY A 8 -3.89 11.01 5.72
N VAL A 9 -4.39 9.77 5.82
CA VAL A 9 -4.44 8.79 4.74
C VAL A 9 -5.87 8.70 4.23
N ALA A 10 -6.06 8.93 2.93
CA ALA A 10 -7.39 8.88 2.34
C ALA A 10 -7.93 7.43 2.37
N THR A 11 -9.16 7.31 2.84
CA THR A 11 -9.92 6.06 2.94
C THR A 11 -11.40 6.39 2.69
N PRO A 12 -12.21 5.44 2.19
CA PRO A 12 -13.65 5.65 2.04
C PRO A 12 -14.30 6.10 3.35
N VAL A 13 -15.23 7.06 3.30
CA VAL A 13 -16.09 7.37 4.47
C VAL A 13 -16.88 6.12 4.85
N LEU A 14 -16.94 5.78 6.14
CA LEU A 14 -17.88 4.79 6.66
C LEU A 14 -19.20 5.50 6.96
N TYR A 15 -20.26 5.18 6.21
CA TYR A 15 -21.59 5.76 6.40
C TYR A 15 -22.41 5.01 7.45
N ALA A 16 -22.35 3.68 7.48
CA ALA A 16 -23.14 2.86 8.41
C ALA A 16 -22.44 1.56 8.78
N VAL A 17 -22.72 1.09 10.01
CA VAL A 17 -22.32 -0.22 10.54
C VAL A 17 -23.59 -0.90 11.06
N ASP A 18 -23.92 -2.04 10.48
CA ASP A 18 -24.99 -2.91 10.97
C ASP A 18 -24.38 -4.20 11.54
N PRO A 19 -24.29 -4.34 12.87
CA PRO A 19 -23.71 -5.52 13.51
C PRO A 19 -24.65 -6.73 13.50
N ILE A 20 -25.94 -6.57 13.21
CA ILE A 20 -26.92 -7.67 13.15
C ILE A 20 -26.86 -8.31 11.76
N LEU A 21 -26.83 -7.48 10.72
CA LEU A 21 -26.71 -7.92 9.32
C LEU A 21 -25.25 -8.08 8.86
N TYR A 22 -24.28 -7.86 9.75
CA TYR A 22 -22.84 -7.90 9.46
C TYR A 22 -22.45 -7.07 8.23
N THR A 23 -23.07 -5.90 8.07
CA THR A 23 -22.93 -5.06 6.88
C THR A 23 -22.22 -3.76 7.21
N LEU A 24 -21.32 -3.33 6.32
CA LEU A 24 -20.64 -2.05 6.38
C LEU A 24 -20.96 -1.28 5.10
N THR A 25 -21.43 -0.04 5.24
CA THR A 25 -21.72 0.84 4.09
C THR A 25 -20.65 1.92 4.00
N PHE A 26 -19.95 1.98 2.86
CA PHE A 26 -18.87 2.94 2.62
C PHE A 26 -19.20 3.91 1.48
N GLU A 27 -18.49 5.02 1.45
CA GLU A 27 -18.34 5.88 0.29
C GLU A 27 -17.93 5.05 -0.93
N TYR A 28 -18.65 5.23 -2.04
CA TYR A 28 -18.20 4.76 -3.33
C TYR A 28 -17.10 5.69 -3.86
N VAL A 29 -15.88 5.16 -3.97
CA VAL A 29 -14.74 5.91 -4.50
C VAL A 29 -14.71 5.70 -6.02
N GLU A 30 -15.16 6.71 -6.76
CA GLU A 30 -15.07 6.71 -8.21
C GLU A 30 -13.60 6.79 -8.65
N GLY A 31 -13.11 5.79 -9.37
CA GLY A 31 -11.71 5.67 -9.75
C GLY A 31 -11.31 4.26 -10.20
N SER A 32 -10.04 4.10 -10.57
CA SER A 32 -9.49 2.79 -10.98
C SER A 32 -8.54 2.25 -9.92
N SER A 33 -8.43 0.92 -9.83
CA SER A 33 -7.43 0.32 -8.95
C SER A 33 -6.02 0.61 -9.45
N VAL A 34 -5.06 0.72 -8.52
CA VAL A 34 -3.64 0.87 -8.90
C VAL A 34 -3.21 -0.33 -9.73
N LYS A 35 -3.70 -1.54 -9.43
CA LYS A 35 -3.46 -2.74 -10.25
C LYS A 35 -3.81 -2.52 -11.72
N ASP A 36 -5.03 -2.07 -12.01
CA ASP A 36 -5.50 -1.90 -13.39
C ASP A 36 -4.70 -0.81 -14.12
N ILE A 37 -4.38 0.29 -13.42
CA ILE A 37 -3.55 1.37 -13.96
C ILE A 37 -2.15 0.86 -14.32
N LEU A 38 -1.52 0.06 -13.45
CA LEU A 38 -0.20 -0.49 -13.72
C LEU A 38 -0.19 -1.44 -14.92
N LEU A 39 -1.25 -2.26 -15.08
CA LEU A 39 -1.39 -3.15 -16.23
C LEU A 39 -1.57 -2.35 -17.53
N GLU A 40 -2.43 -1.34 -17.52
CA GLU A 40 -2.66 -0.45 -18.68
C GLU A 40 -1.37 0.26 -19.11
N ILE A 41 -0.64 0.84 -18.16
CA ILE A 41 0.63 1.54 -18.44
C ILE A 41 1.67 0.57 -19.02
N GLY A 42 1.73 -0.65 -18.48
CA GLY A 42 2.64 -1.69 -18.97
C GLY A 42 2.37 -2.11 -20.41
N SER A 43 1.10 -2.13 -20.83
CA SER A 43 0.70 -2.47 -22.20
C SER A 43 0.90 -1.32 -23.21
N ASN A 44 0.78 -0.06 -22.78
CA ASN A 44 0.74 1.11 -23.67
C ASN A 44 2.09 1.86 -23.79
N GLY A 45 3.19 1.31 -23.29
CA GLY A 45 4.53 1.88 -23.48
C GLY A 45 5.00 2.88 -22.41
N GLY A 46 4.40 2.86 -21.21
CA GLY A 46 4.95 3.51 -20.01
C GLY A 46 4.70 5.02 -19.87
N ASP A 47 3.87 5.42 -18.90
CA ASP A 47 3.80 6.80 -18.40
C ASP A 47 4.64 6.92 -17.11
N SER A 48 5.93 7.20 -17.29
CA SER A 48 6.91 7.28 -16.20
C SER A 48 6.53 8.33 -15.14
N LYS A 49 5.90 9.43 -15.55
CA LYS A 49 5.52 10.50 -14.62
C LYS A 49 4.35 10.05 -13.74
N ARG A 50 3.30 9.50 -14.34
CA ARG A 50 2.14 8.99 -13.58
C ARG A 50 2.52 7.84 -12.66
N LEU A 51 3.40 6.94 -13.09
CA LEU A 51 3.96 5.89 -12.24
C LEU A 51 4.70 6.47 -11.03
N SER A 52 5.57 7.46 -11.26
CA SER A 52 6.32 8.12 -10.19
C SER A 52 5.38 8.82 -9.19
N ASP A 53 4.34 9.49 -9.67
CA ASP A 53 3.36 10.18 -8.82
C ASP A 53 2.56 9.18 -7.96
N ILE A 54 2.12 8.06 -8.53
CA ILE A 54 1.46 6.97 -7.80
C ILE A 54 2.41 6.37 -6.74
N ALA A 55 3.65 6.08 -7.13
CA ALA A 55 4.68 5.55 -6.23
C ALA A 55 4.89 6.45 -5.01
N MET A 56 4.97 7.76 -5.25
CA MET A 56 5.16 8.76 -4.22
C MET A 56 3.98 8.75 -3.25
N GLN A 57 2.73 8.77 -3.77
CA GLN A 57 1.53 8.75 -2.94
C GLN A 57 1.45 7.47 -2.08
N ILE A 58 1.80 6.31 -2.64
CA ILE A 58 1.82 5.04 -1.92
C ILE A 58 2.84 5.10 -0.77
N GLY A 59 4.06 5.56 -1.04
CA GLY A 59 5.09 5.69 0.00
C GLY A 59 4.70 6.66 1.11
N VAL A 60 4.05 7.79 0.79
CA VAL A 60 3.53 8.74 1.78
C VAL A 60 2.43 8.10 2.63
N ALA A 61 1.46 7.44 2.00
CA ALA A 61 0.33 6.83 2.69
C ALA A 61 0.80 5.75 3.67
N ILE A 62 1.66 4.84 3.23
CA ILE A 62 2.23 3.78 4.09
C ILE A 62 3.10 4.37 5.19
N GLY A 63 3.90 5.40 4.89
CA GLY A 63 4.70 6.12 5.88
C GLY A 63 3.85 6.66 7.02
N LYS A 64 2.74 7.32 6.69
CA LYS A 64 1.77 7.84 7.67
C LYS A 64 1.09 6.73 8.48
N LEU A 65 0.67 5.63 7.83
CA LEU A 65 0.09 4.47 8.53
C LEU A 65 1.06 3.91 9.57
N HIS A 66 2.29 3.59 9.15
CA HIS A 66 3.30 2.96 9.99
C HIS A 66 3.77 3.86 11.14
N ASP A 67 3.93 5.16 10.91
CA ASP A 67 4.26 6.11 11.98
C ASP A 67 3.10 6.29 12.97
N GLY A 68 1.85 6.16 12.50
CA GLY A 68 0.66 6.10 13.35
C GLY A 68 0.42 4.74 14.03
N GLY A 69 1.37 3.81 13.90
CA GLY A 69 1.29 2.46 14.46
C GLY A 69 0.10 1.66 13.91
N LEU A 70 -0.25 1.86 12.65
CA LEU A 70 -1.29 1.09 11.96
C LEU A 70 -0.63 0.29 10.84
N ILE A 71 -0.82 -1.03 10.88
CA ILE A 71 -0.42 -1.96 9.84
C ILE A 71 -1.68 -2.29 9.03
N HIS A 72 -1.58 -2.28 7.71
CA HIS A 72 -2.71 -2.59 6.85
C HIS A 72 -2.97 -4.10 6.83
N GLY A 73 -1.92 -4.91 6.74
CA GLY A 73 -1.99 -6.37 6.77
C GLY A 73 -2.29 -7.03 5.43
N ASP A 74 -2.60 -6.24 4.40
CA ASP A 74 -2.87 -6.71 3.02
C ASP A 74 -2.59 -5.59 1.99
N LEU A 75 -1.38 -5.03 2.01
CA LEU A 75 -0.96 -3.99 1.05
C LEU A 75 -0.76 -4.56 -0.35
N THR A 76 -1.84 -4.81 -1.08
CA THR A 76 -1.82 -5.15 -2.50
C THR A 76 -2.25 -3.96 -3.36
N THR A 77 -1.89 -3.96 -4.64
CA THR A 77 -2.29 -2.91 -5.58
C THR A 77 -3.77 -2.90 -5.91
N SER A 78 -4.49 -4.00 -5.62
CA SER A 78 -5.96 -4.06 -5.71
C SER A 78 -6.65 -3.32 -4.55
N ASN A 79 -5.99 -3.22 -3.40
CA ASN A 79 -6.50 -2.51 -2.21
C ASN A 79 -6.14 -1.01 -2.23
N MET A 80 -5.85 -0.48 -3.41
CA MET A 80 -5.47 0.91 -3.64
C MET A 80 -6.25 1.42 -4.85
N LEU A 81 -6.94 2.55 -4.68
CA LEU A 81 -7.68 3.22 -5.76
C LEU A 81 -7.06 4.58 -6.05
N ILE A 82 -7.08 5.01 -7.30
CA ILE A 82 -6.81 6.40 -7.69
C ILE A 82 -8.14 7.06 -8.00
N ARG A 83 -8.53 8.04 -7.17
CA ARG A 83 -9.80 8.76 -7.32
C ARG A 83 -9.81 9.57 -8.62
N SER A 84 -10.88 9.42 -9.39
CA SER A 84 -11.14 10.22 -10.59
C SER A 84 -11.27 11.71 -10.25
N GLY A 85 -10.75 12.58 -11.11
CA GLY A 85 -10.79 14.04 -10.93
C GLY A 85 -9.72 14.62 -9.99
N THR A 86 -9.34 13.92 -8.91
CA THR A 86 -8.30 14.42 -7.97
C THR A 86 -6.95 13.70 -8.09
N ASN A 87 -6.91 12.51 -8.70
CA ASN A 87 -5.74 11.62 -8.73
C ASN A 87 -5.18 11.27 -7.34
N GLU A 88 -6.02 11.35 -6.31
CA GLU A 88 -5.65 11.01 -4.93
C GLU A 88 -5.68 9.49 -4.72
N LEU A 89 -4.62 8.97 -4.11
CA LEU A 89 -4.54 7.59 -3.65
C LEU A 89 -5.44 7.36 -2.44
N VAL A 90 -6.39 6.44 -2.58
CA VAL A 90 -7.28 5.99 -1.51
C VAL A 90 -6.96 4.54 -1.17
N LEU A 91 -6.64 4.28 0.10
CA LEU A 91 -6.46 2.90 0.60
C LEU A 91 -7.82 2.32 1.01
N ILE A 92 -8.05 1.08 0.63
CA ILE A 92 -9.28 0.33 0.95
C ILE A 92 -8.94 -0.98 1.64
N ASP A 93 -9.97 -1.68 2.11
CA ASP A 93 -9.86 -2.99 2.77
C ASP A 93 -8.87 -3.06 3.96
N PHE A 94 -9.33 -2.57 5.10
CA PHE A 94 -8.61 -2.68 6.37
C PHE A 94 -9.03 -3.92 7.17
N GLY A 95 -9.57 -4.96 6.52
CA GLY A 95 -10.11 -6.16 7.19
C GLY A 95 -9.07 -6.94 8.02
N LEU A 96 -7.80 -6.91 7.58
CA LEU A 96 -6.67 -7.55 8.28
C LEU A 96 -5.79 -6.54 9.04
N SER A 97 -6.23 -5.29 9.16
CA SER A 97 -5.44 -4.24 9.78
C SER A 97 -5.36 -4.39 11.30
N PHE A 98 -4.21 -4.02 11.87
CA PHE A 98 -4.00 -4.06 13.31
C PHE A 98 -3.05 -2.96 13.77
N THR A 99 -3.07 -2.65 15.06
CA THR A 99 -2.16 -1.65 15.64
C THR A 99 -0.86 -2.34 16.04
N SER A 100 0.26 -1.87 15.51
CA SER A 100 1.60 -2.31 15.92
C SER A 100 2.64 -1.22 15.71
N THR A 101 3.58 -1.13 16.64
CA THR A 101 4.77 -0.27 16.54
C THR A 101 6.02 -1.06 16.17
N ILE A 102 5.91 -2.39 16.06
CA ILE A 102 7.04 -3.30 15.84
C ILE A 102 7.57 -3.12 14.40
N PRO A 103 8.89 -2.90 14.22
CA PRO A 103 9.47 -2.77 12.88
C PRO A 103 9.29 -4.00 11.97
N GLU A 104 9.15 -5.20 12.55
CA GLU A 104 8.90 -6.44 11.82
C GLU A 104 7.55 -6.39 11.09
N ASP A 105 6.47 -5.99 11.77
CA ASP A 105 5.14 -5.96 11.15
C ASP A 105 5.09 -4.95 10.00
N LYS A 106 5.72 -3.79 10.17
CA LYS A 106 5.88 -2.76 9.12
C LYS A 106 6.68 -3.29 7.93
N ALA A 107 7.72 -4.06 8.21
CA ALA A 107 8.56 -4.66 7.18
C ALA A 107 7.82 -5.77 6.43
N VAL A 108 7.00 -6.57 7.12
CA VAL A 108 6.13 -7.59 6.49
C VAL A 108 5.10 -6.91 5.59
N ASP A 109 4.46 -5.82 6.04
CA ASP A 109 3.48 -5.08 5.23
C ASP A 109 4.11 -4.53 3.93
N LEU A 110 5.30 -3.90 4.01
CA LEU A 110 6.06 -3.47 2.83
C LEU A 110 6.50 -4.64 1.95
N TYR A 111 6.80 -5.79 2.54
CA TYR A 111 7.19 -6.98 1.80
C TYR A 111 6.00 -7.59 1.04
N VAL A 112 4.79 -7.57 1.60
CA VAL A 112 3.57 -7.97 0.89
C VAL A 112 3.38 -7.11 -0.37
N LEU A 113 3.51 -5.78 -0.24
CA LEU A 113 3.46 -4.88 -1.39
C LEU A 113 4.53 -5.17 -2.43
N GLU A 114 5.78 -5.39 -2.00
CA GLU A 114 6.86 -5.78 -2.89
C GLU A 114 6.52 -7.05 -3.69
N ARG A 115 5.94 -8.05 -3.04
CA ARG A 115 5.51 -9.28 -3.71
C ARG A 115 4.34 -9.06 -4.67
N ALA A 116 3.36 -8.25 -4.30
CA ALA A 116 2.24 -7.89 -5.15
C ALA A 116 2.68 -7.11 -6.41
N LEU A 117 3.70 -6.25 -6.29
CA LEU A 117 4.27 -5.55 -7.43
C LEU A 117 5.06 -6.48 -8.36
N LEU A 118 5.82 -7.42 -7.79
CA LEU A 118 6.57 -8.41 -8.58
C LEU A 118 5.65 -9.38 -9.35
N SER A 119 4.47 -9.70 -8.83
CA SER A 119 3.52 -10.60 -9.51
C SER A 119 2.79 -9.95 -10.69
N LEU A 120 2.80 -8.62 -10.81
CA LEU A 120 2.25 -7.91 -11.97
C LEU A 120 3.19 -7.91 -13.20
N HIS A 121 4.25 -8.73 -13.14
CA HIS A 121 5.30 -8.89 -14.16
C HIS A 121 6.11 -7.61 -14.46
N SER A 122 7.22 -7.78 -15.18
CA SER A 122 8.35 -6.85 -15.40
C SER A 122 8.04 -5.43 -15.93
N SER A 123 6.78 -5.10 -16.15
CA SER A 123 6.28 -3.82 -16.68
C SER A 123 6.39 -2.66 -15.69
N CYS A 124 6.56 -2.95 -14.39
CA CYS A 124 6.53 -1.95 -13.32
C CYS A 124 7.92 -1.38 -12.93
N GLY A 125 9.00 -1.78 -13.61
CA GLY A 125 10.34 -1.19 -13.44
C GLY A 125 10.80 -1.03 -11.98
N ASN A 126 11.25 0.18 -11.64
CA ASN A 126 11.78 0.57 -10.32
C ASN A 126 10.69 1.07 -9.34
N LEU A 127 9.41 0.71 -9.55
CA LEU A 127 8.30 1.27 -8.77
C LEU A 127 8.44 1.05 -7.26
N MET A 128 8.88 -0.13 -6.83
CA MET A 128 9.13 -0.41 -5.41
C MET A 128 10.24 0.50 -4.83
N GLU A 129 11.26 0.83 -5.61
CA GLU A 129 12.34 1.72 -5.16
C GLU A 129 11.83 3.15 -4.98
N LEU A 130 10.96 3.63 -5.87
CA LEU A 130 10.31 4.93 -5.77
C LEU A 130 9.38 5.01 -4.54
N ILE A 131 8.59 3.95 -4.31
CA ILE A 131 7.75 3.83 -3.11
C ILE A 131 8.62 3.90 -1.84
N LEU A 132 9.70 3.12 -1.77
CA LEU A 132 10.60 3.11 -0.62
C LEU A 132 11.32 4.46 -0.45
N ALA A 133 11.67 5.15 -1.53
CA ALA A 133 12.27 6.48 -1.46
C ALA A 133 11.29 7.49 -0.84
N SER A 134 10.02 7.45 -1.24
CA SER A 134 8.96 8.29 -0.65
C SER A 134 8.66 7.91 0.80
N TYR A 135 8.60 6.61 1.11
CA TYR A 135 8.44 6.11 2.48
C TYR A 135 9.55 6.62 3.41
N ARG A 136 10.81 6.58 2.95
CA ARG A 136 11.97 7.10 3.72
C ARG A 136 11.88 8.58 4.04
N LYS A 137 11.34 9.38 3.12
CA LYS A 137 11.14 10.82 3.33
C LYS A 137 9.99 11.12 4.31
N THR A 138 9.02 10.20 4.42
CA THR A 138 7.79 10.41 5.19
C THR A 138 7.88 9.83 6.60
N SER A 139 8.34 8.58 6.75
CA SER A 139 8.33 7.87 8.03
C SER A 139 9.52 8.25 8.89
N LYS A 140 9.30 8.61 10.16
CA LYS A 140 10.35 8.82 11.17
C LYS A 140 11.06 7.51 11.56
N GLN A 141 10.41 6.37 11.33
CA GLN A 141 10.88 5.03 11.67
C GLN A 141 11.38 4.26 10.43
N TRP A 142 11.72 4.97 9.35
CA TRP A 142 12.09 4.33 8.08
C TRP A 142 13.34 3.44 8.20
N SER A 143 14.32 3.85 9.03
CA SER A 143 15.61 3.15 9.14
C SER A 143 15.47 1.79 9.78
N SER A 144 14.81 1.72 10.95
CA SER A 144 14.52 0.45 11.64
C SER A 144 13.65 -0.47 10.78
N THR A 145 12.64 0.08 10.10
CA THR A 145 11.79 -0.67 9.17
C THR A 145 12.58 -1.20 7.97
N SER A 146 13.46 -0.39 7.37
CA SER A 146 14.26 -0.79 6.20
C SER A 146 15.26 -1.89 6.54
N ASN A 147 15.92 -1.80 7.70
CA ASN A 147 16.81 -2.85 8.19
C ASN A 147 16.06 -4.17 8.39
N LYS A 148 14.84 -4.09 8.93
CA LYS A 148 14.00 -5.27 9.14
C LYS A 148 13.46 -5.84 7.83
N LEU A 149 13.08 -4.99 6.87
CA LEU A 149 12.67 -5.39 5.52
C LEU A 149 13.77 -6.19 4.81
N ALA A 150 15.05 -5.82 4.97
CA ALA A 150 16.16 -6.61 4.44
C ALA A 150 16.19 -8.04 5.03
N GLN A 151 15.93 -8.19 6.33
CA GLN A 151 15.86 -9.50 6.99
C GLN A 151 14.61 -10.30 6.57
N VAL A 152 13.46 -9.64 6.40
CA VAL A 152 12.23 -10.27 5.88
C VAL A 152 12.45 -10.79 4.45
N ARG A 153 13.06 -9.99 3.56
CA ARG A 153 13.41 -10.40 2.19
C ARG A 153 14.27 -11.65 2.15
N GLN A 154 15.30 -11.74 3.01
CA GLN A 154 16.16 -12.92 3.08
C GLN A 154 15.39 -14.18 3.50
N ARG A 155 14.49 -14.06 4.48
CA ARG A 155 13.66 -15.19 4.94
C ARG A 155 12.62 -15.60 3.90
N GLY A 156 12.00 -14.65 3.22
CA GLY A 156 11.05 -14.91 2.14
C GLY A 156 11.66 -15.66 0.95
N ARG A 157 12.90 -15.32 0.55
CA ARG A 157 13.64 -16.02 -0.52
C ARG A 157 13.92 -17.49 -0.20
N LYS A 158 14.17 -17.82 1.07
CA LYS A 158 14.43 -19.21 1.50
C LYS A 158 13.19 -20.10 1.34
N ARG A 159 11.98 -19.54 1.47
CA ARG A 159 10.72 -20.28 1.30
C ARG A 159 10.40 -20.59 -0.17
N THR A 160 10.88 -19.79 -1.12
CA THR A 160 10.64 -20.03 -2.56
C THR A 160 11.56 -21.11 -3.15
N MET A 161 12.67 -21.47 -2.49
CA MET A 161 13.56 -22.56 -2.93
C MET A 161 13.15 -23.96 -2.45
N VAL A 162 12.07 -24.06 -1.67
CA VAL A 162 11.46 -25.33 -1.26
C VAL A 162 10.07 -25.38 -1.88
N GLY A 163 10.02 -25.69 -3.17
CA GLY A 163 8.81 -25.82 -3.97
C GLY A 163 9.09 -26.67 -5.19
#